data_AF-A0A8T4A5T7-F1
#
_entry.id   AF-A0A8T4A5T7-F1
#
_cell.length_a   1.000
_cell.length_b   1.000
_cell.length_c   1.000
_cell.angle_alpha   90.00
_cell.angle_beta   90.00
_cell.angle_gamma   90.00
#
_symmetry.space_group_name_H-M   'P 1'
#
loop_
_entity.id
_entity.type
_entity.pdbx_description
1 polymer ?
#
loop_
_entity_poly.entity_id
_entity_poly.type
_entity_poly.pdbx_seq_one_letter_code
_entity_poly.pdbx_strand_id
1 'polypeptide(L)'
;MREFGLKRKKELWKAESVLRSLRRRARNLQARPDEKSEKELIEKAVSLGLIKSSGKIEDILGIAISDILNRRLQSVVYRKGLASTIKEARQRIVHKHIIMENKKIRWPSLLVDVENEDKISIDPKIKGEGQ
;
A
#
# COMPACT_ATOMS: atom_id res chain seq x y z
N MET A 1 -6.41 11.02 -10.13
CA MET A 1 -7.20 9.79 -10.45
C MET A 1 -6.55 8.94 -11.54
N ARG A 2 -6.15 9.52 -12.68
CA ARG A 2 -5.47 8.81 -13.78
C ARG A 2 -4.13 8.20 -13.35
N GLU A 3 -3.33 8.96 -12.62
CA GLU A 3 -1.99 8.57 -12.14
C GLU A 3 -1.97 7.28 -11.31
N PHE A 4 -3.03 6.97 -10.56
CA PHE A 4 -3.10 5.76 -9.73
C PHE A 4 -4.07 4.70 -10.29
N GLY A 5 -4.55 4.90 -11.53
CA GLY A 5 -5.50 4.00 -12.19
C GLY A 5 -6.74 3.67 -11.35
N LEU A 6 -7.28 4.67 -10.65
CA LEU A 6 -8.48 4.53 -9.83
C LEU A 6 -9.72 4.42 -10.72
N LYS A 7 -10.57 3.42 -10.49
CA LYS A 7 -11.81 3.25 -11.29
C LYS A 7 -12.93 4.17 -10.81
N ARG A 8 -13.00 4.46 -9.50
CA ARG A 8 -14.09 5.22 -8.87
C ARG A 8 -13.58 6.15 -7.78
N LYS A 9 -14.26 7.28 -7.56
CA LYS A 9 -14.02 8.22 -6.43
C LYS A 9 -14.05 7.51 -5.07
N LYS A 10 -14.88 6.47 -4.91
CA LYS A 10 -14.92 5.66 -3.69
C LYS A 10 -13.56 5.05 -3.32
N GLU A 11 -12.68 4.77 -4.28
CA GLU A 11 -11.32 4.30 -3.98
C GLU A 11 -10.44 5.40 -3.38
N LEU A 12 -10.60 6.64 -3.84
CA LEU A 12 -9.95 7.81 -3.26
C LEU A 12 -10.47 8.05 -1.84
N TRP A 13 -11.79 8.04 -1.63
CA TRP A 13 -12.38 8.21 -0.30
C TRP A 13 -11.96 7.13 0.69
N LYS A 14 -11.70 5.90 0.22
CA LYS A 14 -11.13 4.85 1.08
C LYS A 14 -9.71 5.20 1.52
N ALA A 15 -8.85 5.66 0.61
CA ALA A 15 -7.50 6.11 0.96
C ALA A 15 -7.53 7.32 1.91
N GLU A 16 -8.41 8.29 1.66
CA GLU A 16 -8.65 9.42 2.55
C GLU A 16 -9.13 8.97 3.93
N SER A 17 -10.02 7.99 4.00
CA SER A 17 -10.51 7.44 5.27
C SER A 17 -9.39 6.79 6.08
N VAL A 18 -8.50 6.04 5.42
CA VAL A 18 -7.30 5.47 6.07
C VAL A 18 -6.41 6.59 6.60
N LEU A 19 -6.13 7.62 5.79
CA LEU A 19 -5.33 8.77 6.21
C LEU A 19 -5.94 9.51 7.41
N ARG A 20 -7.25 9.77 7.36
CA ARG A 20 -7.98 10.44 8.44
C ARG A 20 -7.90 9.62 9.73
N SER A 21 -8.02 8.30 9.63
CA SER A 21 -7.91 7.40 10.79
C SER A 21 -6.51 7.46 11.41
N LEU A 22 -5.44 7.37 10.59
CA LEU A 22 -4.05 7.48 11.04
C LEU A 22 -3.78 8.82 11.73
N ARG A 23 -4.13 9.93 11.07
CA ARG A 23 -3.95 11.28 11.62
C ARG A 23 -4.75 11.51 12.90
N ARG A 24 -5.95 10.95 13.00
CA ARG A 24 -6.76 11.03 14.23
C ARG A 24 -6.07 10.31 15.39
N ARG A 25 -5.52 9.10 15.15
CA ARG A 25 -4.75 8.37 16.17
C ARG A 25 -3.51 9.15 16.59
N ALA A 26 -2.76 9.67 15.63
CA ALA A 26 -1.58 10.50 15.89
C ALA A 26 -1.90 11.72 16.77
N ARG A 27 -2.95 12.49 16.43
CA ARG A 27 -3.38 13.64 17.26
C ARG A 27 -3.81 13.25 18.67
N ASN A 28 -4.53 12.13 18.81
CA ASN A 28 -4.94 11.65 20.13
C ASN A 28 -3.74 11.29 20.99
N LEU A 29 -2.72 10.65 20.41
CA LEU A 29 -1.49 10.28 21.10
C LEU A 29 -0.62 11.50 21.42
N GLN A 30 -0.63 12.55 20.60
CA GLN A 30 0.00 13.82 20.96
C GLN A 30 -0.67 14.48 22.17
N ALA A 31 -2.00 14.42 22.27
CA ALA A 31 -2.73 15.00 23.39
C ALA A 31 -2.67 14.15 24.67
N ARG A 32 -2.60 12.82 24.52
CA ARG A 32 -2.54 11.84 25.60
C ARG A 32 -1.50 10.79 25.24
N PRO A 33 -0.22 11.04 25.55
CA PRO A 33 0.87 10.14 25.20
C PRO A 33 0.70 8.81 25.92
N ASP A 34 0.75 7.75 25.13
CA ASP A 34 0.83 6.37 25.59
C ASP A 34 1.95 5.70 24.78
N GLU A 35 3.06 5.38 25.45
CA GLU A 35 4.27 4.88 24.80
C GLU A 35 4.00 3.63 23.96
N LYS A 36 3.11 2.76 24.44
CA LYS A 36 2.79 1.51 23.75
C LYS A 36 2.03 1.79 22.45
N SER A 37 0.93 2.53 22.53
CA SER A 37 0.13 2.88 21.35
C SER A 37 0.89 3.75 20.35
N GLU A 38 1.81 4.60 20.82
CA GLU A 38 2.71 5.39 19.97
C GLU A 38 3.66 4.49 19.18
N LYS A 39 4.36 3.58 19.85
CA LYS A 39 5.25 2.61 19.19
C LYS A 39 4.49 1.77 18.16
N GLU A 40 3.34 1.22 18.52
CA GLU A 40 2.51 0.43 17.59
C GLU A 40 2.07 1.22 16.35
N LEU A 41 1.74 2.51 16.51
CA LEU A 41 1.33 3.35 15.40
C LEU A 41 2.51 3.68 14.47
N ILE A 42 3.68 4.00 15.05
CA ILE A 42 4.90 4.29 14.30
C ILE A 42 5.36 3.03 13.57
N GLU A 43 5.46 1.89 14.24
CA GLU A 43 5.83 0.59 13.65
C GLU A 43 4.93 0.25 12.45
N LYS A 44 3.62 0.46 12.58
CA LYS A 44 2.68 0.23 11.48
C LYS A 44 2.92 1.18 10.30
N ALA A 45 3.20 2.45 10.56
CA ALA A 45 3.47 3.43 9.51
C ALA A 45 4.82 3.15 8.81
N VAL A 46 5.83 2.70 9.57
CA VAL A 46 7.14 2.26 9.06
C VAL A 46 7.01 0.98 8.23
N SER A 47 6.28 -0.02 8.73
CA SER A 47 6.03 -1.29 8.05
C SER A 47 5.35 -1.06 6.69
N LEU A 48 4.41 -0.11 6.62
CA LEU A 48 3.78 0.30 5.37
C LEU A 48 4.69 1.19 4.50
N GLY A 49 5.85 1.63 4.97
CA GLY A 49 6.75 2.53 4.24
C GLY A 49 6.17 3.93 4.05
N LEU A 50 5.29 4.38 4.96
CA LEU A 50 4.70 5.73 4.94
C LEU A 50 5.60 6.77 5.61
N ILE A 51 6.45 6.33 6.53
CA ILE A 51 7.45 7.15 7.23
C ILE A 51 8.78 6.40 7.29
N LYS A 52 9.88 7.10 7.60
CA LYS A 52 11.20 6.50 7.80
C LYS A 52 11.24 5.71 9.11
N SER A 53 12.16 4.76 9.25
CA SER A 53 12.31 3.93 10.46
C SER A 53 12.63 4.73 11.73
N SER A 54 13.21 5.92 11.60
CA SER A 54 13.45 6.88 12.68
C SER A 54 12.35 7.94 12.83
N GLY A 55 11.20 7.71 12.20
CA GLY A 55 10.10 8.66 12.14
C GLY A 55 9.40 8.83 13.49
N LYS A 56 8.76 9.99 13.66
CA LYS A 56 8.01 10.39 14.86
C LYS A 56 6.51 10.47 14.58
N ILE A 57 5.69 10.66 15.61
CA ILE A 57 4.24 10.92 15.43
C ILE A 57 3.98 12.10 14.48
N GLU A 58 4.81 13.14 14.53
CA GLU A 58 4.68 14.32 13.68
C GLU A 58 4.75 13.99 12.19
N ASP A 59 5.59 13.03 11.79
CA ASP A 59 5.72 12.59 10.40
C ASP A 59 4.42 11.96 9.89
N ILE A 60 3.66 11.29 10.77
CA ILE A 60 2.36 10.70 10.42
C ILE A 60 1.34 11.78 10.05
N LEU A 61 1.44 12.97 10.64
CA LEU A 61 0.59 14.10 10.28
C LEU A 61 0.93 14.62 8.88
N GLY A 62 2.20 14.55 8.48
CA GLY A 62 2.71 14.95 7.17
C GLY A 62 2.33 14.03 6.00
N ILE A 63 1.88 12.80 6.25
CA ILE A 63 1.55 11.82 5.20
C ILE A 63 0.52 12.38 4.20
N ALA A 64 0.83 12.31 2.91
CA ALA A 64 -0.07 12.67 1.84
C ALA A 64 -0.94 11.49 1.39
N ILE A 65 -2.07 11.79 0.74
CA ILE A 65 -2.94 10.74 0.18
C ILE A 65 -2.20 9.92 -0.89
N SER A 66 -1.29 10.56 -1.64
CA SER A 66 -0.43 9.91 -2.63
C SER A 66 0.40 8.80 -2.02
N ASP A 67 0.89 8.95 -0.78
CA ASP A 67 1.73 7.95 -0.12
C ASP A 67 0.93 6.66 0.12
N ILE A 68 -0.30 6.79 0.60
CA ILE A 68 -1.22 5.65 0.77
C ILE A 68 -1.54 4.99 -0.57
N LEU A 69 -1.78 5.80 -1.62
CA LEU A 69 -2.07 5.28 -2.95
C LEU A 69 -0.86 4.58 -3.58
N ASN A 70 0.36 5.04 -3.29
CA ASN A 70 1.62 4.43 -3.72
C ASN A 70 1.87 3.06 -3.09
N ARG A 71 1.41 2.84 -1.84
CA ARG A 71 1.56 1.56 -1.15
C ARG A 71 0.52 0.51 -1.52
N ARG A 72 -0.42 0.81 -2.42
CA ARG A 72 -1.36 -0.19 -2.93
C ARG A 72 -0.65 -1.23 -3.80
N LEU A 73 -1.10 -2.48 -3.73
CA LEU A 73 -0.58 -3.57 -4.56
C LEU A 73 -0.58 -3.23 -6.05
N GLN A 74 -1.62 -2.55 -6.54
CA GLN A 74 -1.69 -2.08 -7.92
C GLN A 74 -0.52 -1.15 -8.30
N SER A 75 -0.20 -0.20 -7.43
CA SER A 75 0.88 0.76 -7.64
C SER A 75 2.25 0.08 -7.49
N VAL A 76 2.39 -0.80 -6.50
CA VAL A 76 3.61 -1.59 -6.28
C VAL A 76 3.92 -2.50 -7.48
N VAL A 77 2.95 -3.25 -7.97
CA VAL A 77 3.11 -4.14 -9.15
C VAL A 77 3.56 -3.35 -10.38
N TYR A 78 3.01 -2.15 -10.59
CA TYR A 78 3.43 -1.26 -11.67
C TYR A 78 4.87 -0.75 -11.47
N ARG A 79 5.21 -0.25 -10.27
CA ARG A 79 6.57 0.25 -9.96
C ARG A 79 7.63 -0.84 -10.05
N LYS A 80 7.31 -2.09 -9.70
CA LYS A 80 8.22 -3.25 -9.82
C LYS A 80 8.41 -3.72 -11.26
N GLY A 81 7.76 -3.10 -12.26
CA GLY A 81 7.87 -3.52 -13.66
C GLY A 81 7.18 -4.84 -13.98
N LEU A 82 6.32 -5.36 -13.09
CA LEU A 82 5.54 -6.59 -13.34
C LEU A 82 4.34 -6.34 -14.27
N ALA A 83 4.09 -5.09 -14.62
CA ALA A 83 3.12 -4.64 -15.60
C ALA A 83 3.60 -3.34 -16.24
N SER A 84 3.34 -3.16 -17.53
CA SER A 84 3.76 -1.99 -18.30
C SER A 84 2.85 -0.78 -18.04
N THR A 85 1.62 -1.01 -17.59
CA THR A 85 0.68 0.05 -17.23
C THR A 85 -0.05 -0.25 -15.94
N ILE A 86 -0.57 0.79 -15.28
CA ILE A 86 -1.36 0.64 -14.04
C ILE A 86 -2.67 -0.11 -14.27
N LYS A 87 -3.24 -0.01 -15.48
CA LYS A 87 -4.42 -0.79 -15.88
C LYS A 87 -4.08 -2.27 -16.00
N GLU A 88 -2.96 -2.58 -16.63
CA GLU A 88 -2.46 -3.94 -16.76
C GLU A 88 -2.11 -4.55 -15.39
N ALA A 89 -1.47 -3.78 -14.50
CA ALA A 89 -1.21 -4.20 -13.12
C ALA A 89 -2.50 -4.64 -12.43
N ARG A 90 -3.58 -3.86 -12.60
CA ARG A 90 -4.90 -4.20 -12.06
C ARG A 90 -5.47 -5.48 -12.66
N GLN A 91 -5.38 -5.66 -13.98
CA GLN A 91 -5.85 -6.87 -14.66
C GLN A 91 -5.12 -8.11 -14.14
N ARG A 92 -3.79 -8.06 -14.08
CA ARG A 92 -2.96 -9.16 -13.54
C ARG A 92 -3.36 -9.51 -12.10
N ILE A 93 -3.59 -8.51 -11.25
CA ILE A 93 -4.06 -8.75 -9.88
C ILE A 93 -5.45 -9.40 -9.88
N VAL A 94 -6.44 -8.81 -10.57
CA VAL A 94 -7.83 -9.32 -10.55
C VAL A 94 -7.93 -10.73 -11.13
N HIS A 95 -7.13 -11.06 -12.14
CA HIS A 95 -7.05 -12.39 -12.74
C HIS A 95 -6.21 -13.38 -11.93
N LYS A 96 -5.71 -13.00 -10.74
CA LYS A 96 -4.90 -13.85 -9.85
C LYS A 96 -3.55 -14.26 -10.45
N HIS A 97 -2.97 -13.41 -11.28
CA HIS A 97 -1.64 -13.62 -11.87
C HIS A 97 -0.52 -13.17 -10.92
N ILE A 98 -0.85 -12.42 -9.86
CA ILE A 98 0.11 -11.94 -8.88
C ILE A 98 0.08 -12.83 -7.64
N ILE A 99 1.26 -13.22 -7.19
CA ILE A 99 1.50 -14.00 -5.98
C ILE A 99 2.29 -13.15 -4.99
N MET A 100 1.95 -13.26 -3.71
CA MET A 100 2.69 -12.70 -2.58
C MET A 100 2.83 -13.81 -1.54
N GLU A 101 4.05 -14.15 -1.13
CA GLU A 101 4.32 -15.23 -0.16
C GLU A 101 3.64 -16.57 -0.52
N ASN A 102 3.76 -17.00 -1.78
CA ASN A 102 3.12 -18.21 -2.31
C ASN A 102 1.58 -18.20 -2.32
N LYS A 103 0.93 -17.07 -2.00
CA LYS A 103 -0.54 -16.91 -2.07
C LYS A 103 -0.94 -16.01 -3.23
N LYS A 104 -1.96 -16.44 -4.00
CA LYS A 104 -2.54 -15.63 -5.07
C LYS A 104 -3.34 -14.47 -4.50
N ILE A 105 -2.97 -13.24 -4.84
CA ILE A 105 -3.65 -12.03 -4.36
C ILE A 105 -4.51 -11.43 -5.47
N ARG A 106 -5.78 -11.14 -5.16
CA ARG A 106 -6.74 -10.56 -6.12
C ARG A 106 -7.20 -9.14 -5.83
N TRP A 107 -6.65 -8.49 -4.80
CA TRP A 107 -7.16 -7.23 -4.27
C TRP A 107 -6.23 -6.06 -4.62
N PRO A 108 -6.57 -5.23 -5.64
CA PRO A 108 -5.68 -4.13 -6.06
C PRO A 108 -5.52 -3.01 -5.02
N SER A 109 -6.44 -2.95 -4.05
CA SER A 109 -6.43 -1.97 -2.95
C SER A 109 -5.74 -2.46 -1.69
N LEU A 110 -5.16 -3.67 -1.69
CA LEU A 110 -4.36 -4.15 -0.57
C LEU A 110 -3.17 -3.19 -0.38
N LEU A 111 -2.95 -2.74 0.86
CA LEU A 111 -1.73 -2.01 1.21
C LEU A 111 -0.62 -3.02 1.45
N VAL A 112 0.53 -2.79 0.84
CA VAL A 112 1.67 -3.70 0.85
C VAL A 112 2.71 -3.16 1.82
N ASP A 113 3.10 -4.00 2.78
CA ASP A 113 4.22 -3.71 3.69
C ASP A 113 5.54 -3.77 2.92
N VAL A 114 6.54 -3.02 3.37
CA VAL A 114 7.86 -2.94 2.72
C VAL A 114 8.49 -4.33 2.62
N GLU A 115 8.42 -5.13 3.69
CA GLU A 115 8.96 -6.49 3.72
C GLU A 115 8.30 -7.45 2.72
N ASN A 116 7.03 -7.19 2.38
CA ASN A 116 6.27 -8.00 1.46
C ASN A 116 6.48 -7.58 0.00
N GLU A 117 7.06 -6.40 -0.24
CA GLU A 117 7.29 -5.87 -1.57
C GLU A 117 8.18 -6.80 -2.40
N ASP A 118 9.25 -7.33 -1.83
CA ASP A 118 10.18 -8.25 -2.49
C ASP A 118 9.56 -9.62 -2.80
N LYS A 119 8.60 -10.03 -1.98
CA LYS A 119 7.90 -11.32 -2.10
C LYS A 119 6.78 -11.31 -3.17
N ILE A 120 6.58 -10.18 -3.86
CA ILE A 120 5.61 -10.06 -4.97
C ILE A 120 6.24 -10.55 -6.27
N SER A 121 5.59 -11.53 -6.90
CA SER A 121 5.99 -12.09 -8.19
C SER A 121 4.76 -12.43 -9.06
N ILE A 122 5.00 -12.74 -10.34
CA ILE A 122 3.99 -13.28 -11.24
C ILE A 122 3.94 -14.80 -11.07
N ASP A 123 2.74 -15.36 -11.09
CA ASP A 123 2.52 -16.81 -11.05
C ASP A 123 3.35 -17.51 -12.15
N PRO A 124 4.28 -18.41 -11.80
CA PRO A 124 5.13 -19.07 -12.77
C PRO A 124 4.34 -19.85 -13.83
N LYS A 125 3.12 -20.31 -13.51
CA LYS A 125 2.26 -21.01 -14.49
C LYS A 125 1.81 -20.12 -15.65
N ILE A 126 1.84 -18.80 -15.47
CA ILE A 126 1.39 -17.82 -16.45
C ILE A 126 2.56 -17.31 -17.29
N LYS A 127 3.78 -17.40 -16.76
CA LYS A 127 5.00 -17.08 -17.52
C LYS A 127 5.28 -18.05 -18.68
N GLY A 128 4.59 -19.19 -18.76
CA GLY A 128 4.75 -20.20 -19.82
C GLY A 128 3.99 -19.94 -21.12
N GLU A 129 3.17 -18.89 -21.20
CA GLU A 129 2.46 -18.51 -22.43
C GLU A 129 3.19 -17.36 -23.12
N GLY A 130 4.26 -17.68 -23.84
CA GLY A 130 4.96 -16.71 -24.69
C GLY A 130 6.47 -16.73 -24.55
N GLN A 131 7.09 -17.82 -25.00
CA GLN A 131 8.36 -17.83 -25.74
C GLN A 131 8.37 -19.04 -26.66
#